data_AF-A0A6I0ENV3-F1
#
_entry.id   AF-A0A6I0ENV3-F1
#
_cell.length_a   1.000
_cell.length_b   1.000
_cell.length_c   1.000
_cell.angle_alpha   90.00
_cell.angle_beta   90.00
_cell.angle_gamma   90.00
#
_symmetry.space_group_name_H-M   'P 1'
#
loop_
_entity.id
_entity.type
_entity.pdbx_description
1 polymer ?
#
loop_
_entity_poly.entity_id
_entity_poly.type
_entity_poly.pdbx_seq_one_letter_code
_entity_poly.pdbx_strand_id
1 'polypeptide(L)'
;PKAAECLKKDRAALLTFYDFPAEHWIHLRTTNPIESTFATVRLRTVRTKGCGSRLATLTMVFRLVQCAQDHWRALNGSGLLGEVIGGIQFANGLRMDAA
;
A
#
# COMPACT_ATOMS: atom_id res chain seq x y z
N PRO A 1 -21.59 11.55 15.46
CA PRO A 1 -20.12 11.38 15.48
C PRO A 1 -19.69 9.89 15.39
N LYS A 2 -19.83 9.26 14.21
CA LYS A 2 -19.46 7.84 14.00
C LYS A 2 -18.03 7.68 13.47
N ALA A 3 -17.55 8.66 12.70
CA ALA A 3 -16.19 8.67 12.18
C ALA A 3 -15.14 8.65 13.31
N ALA A 4 -15.32 9.48 14.34
CA ALA A 4 -14.40 9.52 15.48
C ALA A 4 -14.39 8.23 16.31
N GLU A 5 -15.54 7.54 16.42
CA GLU A 5 -15.63 6.24 17.10
C GLU A 5 -14.88 5.15 16.33
N CYS A 6 -14.97 5.15 14.99
CA CYS A 6 -14.21 4.25 14.13
C CYS A 6 -12.69 4.41 14.36
N LEU A 7 -12.19 5.65 14.38
CA LEU A 7 -10.76 5.92 14.64
C LEU A 7 -10.32 5.47 16.03
N LYS A 8 -11.17 5.64 17.05
CA LYS A 8 -10.88 5.19 18.41
C LYS A 8 -10.80 3.67 18.50
N LYS A 9 -11.75 2.98 17.85
CA LYS A 9 -11.82 1.51 17.82
C LYS A 9 -10.58 0.90 17.17
N ASP A 10 -10.15 1.46 16.04
CA ASP A 10 -9.08 0.88 15.22
C ASP A 10 -7.71 1.51 15.46
N ARG A 11 -7.56 2.26 16.57
CA ARG A 11 -6.34 3.02 16.92
C ARG A 11 -5.06 2.18 16.83
N ALA A 12 -5.08 0.93 17.32
CA ALA A 12 -3.91 0.07 17.30
C ALA A 12 -3.43 -0.23 15.87
N ALA A 13 -4.35 -0.58 14.96
CA ALA A 13 -4.04 -0.84 13.56
C ALA A 13 -3.58 0.42 12.81
N LEU A 14 -4.18 1.57 13.13
CA LEU A 14 -3.81 2.85 12.52
C LEU A 14 -2.41 3.34 12.92
N LEU A 15 -1.85 2.84 14.01
CA LEU A 15 -0.55 3.25 14.55
C LEU A 15 0.55 2.20 14.32
N THR A 16 0.24 1.03 13.74
CA THR A 16 1.23 -0.03 13.46
C THR A 16 2.37 0.45 12.56
N PHE A 17 2.19 1.52 11.77
CA PHE A 17 3.27 2.06 10.95
C PHE A 17 4.47 2.57 11.79
N TYR A 18 4.30 2.86 13.09
CA TYR A 18 5.42 3.22 13.98
C TYR A 18 6.35 2.05 14.28
N ASP A 19 5.92 0.82 14.03
CA ASP A 19 6.70 -0.42 14.18
C ASP A 19 7.56 -0.70 12.93
N PHE A 20 7.60 0.22 11.98
CA PHE A 20 8.40 0.16 10.74
C PHE A 20 9.36 1.36 10.67
N PRO A 21 10.45 1.27 9.88
CA PRO A 21 11.41 2.36 9.70
C PRO A 21 10.75 3.71 9.41
N ALA A 22 11.26 4.78 10.01
CA ALA A 22 10.71 6.13 9.84
C ALA A 22 10.67 6.58 8.37
N GLU A 23 11.63 6.12 7.58
CA GLU A 23 11.73 6.35 6.14
C GLU A 23 10.51 5.82 5.38
N HIS A 24 9.91 4.72 5.86
CA HIS A 24 8.79 4.05 5.20
C HIS A 24 7.44 4.70 5.51
N TRP A 25 7.34 5.53 6.56
CA TRP A 25 6.06 6.07 7.04
C TRP A 25 5.30 6.88 5.99
N ILE A 26 5.99 7.60 5.11
CA ILE A 26 5.33 8.35 4.04
C ILE A 26 4.61 7.40 3.05
N HIS A 27 5.17 6.21 2.84
CA HIS A 27 4.63 5.19 1.95
C HIS A 27 3.53 4.35 2.61
N LEU A 28 3.65 4.08 3.92
CA LEU A 28 2.66 3.31 4.68
C LEU A 28 1.39 4.10 5.02
N ARG A 29 1.50 5.43 5.18
CA ARG A 29 0.36 6.29 5.53
C ARG A 29 -0.47 6.76 4.32
N THR A 30 -0.06 6.41 3.10
CA THR A 30 -0.76 6.80 1.88
C THR A 30 -1.49 5.61 1.27
N THR A 31 -2.67 5.86 0.72
CA THR A 31 -3.43 4.89 -0.08
C THR A 31 -3.09 4.97 -1.57
N ASN A 32 -2.22 5.89 -1.98
CA ASN A 32 -1.85 6.11 -3.38
C ASN A 32 -1.39 4.83 -4.12
N PRO A 33 -0.56 3.94 -3.53
CA PRO A 33 -0.17 2.68 -4.19
C PRO A 33 -1.35 1.79 -4.56
N ILE A 34 -2.45 1.89 -3.83
CA ILE A 34 -3.70 1.18 -4.11
C ILE A 34 -4.54 2.02 -5.09
N GLU A 35 -4.85 3.27 -4.73
CA GLU A 35 -5.79 4.10 -5.48
C GLU A 35 -5.30 4.43 -6.89
N SER A 36 -4.02 4.77 -7.07
CA SER A 36 -3.44 5.10 -8.37
C SER A 36 -3.41 3.88 -9.28
N THR A 37 -2.99 2.72 -8.77
CA THR A 37 -2.95 1.46 -9.51
C THR A 37 -4.33 1.05 -10.03
N PHE A 38 -5.38 1.19 -9.22
CA PHE A 38 -6.75 0.86 -9.63
C PHE A 38 -7.49 1.98 -10.38
N ALA A 39 -6.91 3.18 -10.49
CA ALA A 39 -7.55 4.28 -11.22
C ALA A 39 -7.72 3.94 -12.70
N THR A 40 -6.72 3.33 -13.32
CA THR A 40 -6.75 2.91 -14.74
C THR A 40 -7.78 1.81 -14.99
N VAL A 41 -7.91 0.87 -14.05
CA VAL A 41 -8.92 -0.20 -14.09
C VAL A 41 -10.32 0.41 -14.06
N ARG A 42 -10.61 1.30 -13.10
CA ARG A 42 -11.90 1.99 -13.00
C ARG A 42 -12.21 2.79 -14.27
N LEU A 43 -11.22 3.55 -14.76
CA LEU A 43 -11.35 4.31 -16.01
C LEU A 43 -11.73 3.38 -17.17
N ARG A 44 -11.05 2.24 -17.32
CA ARG A 44 -11.33 1.30 -18.40
C ARG A 44 -12.71 0.68 -18.26
N THR A 45 -13.12 0.27 -17.06
CA THR A 45 -14.46 -0.28 -16.79
C THR A 45 -15.57 0.69 -17.17
N VAL A 46 -15.41 1.98 -16.85
CA VAL A 46 -16.36 3.03 -17.24
C VAL A 46 -16.39 3.19 -18.77
N ARG A 47 -15.23 3.20 -19.42
CA ARG A 47 -15.13 3.34 -20.90
C ARG A 47 -15.70 2.14 -21.65
N THR A 48 -15.51 0.92 -21.15
CA THR A 48 -16.04 -0.31 -21.76
C THR A 48 -17.49 -0.58 -21.40
N LYS A 49 -18.12 0.28 -20.58
CA LYS A 49 -19.51 0.15 -20.12
C LYS A 49 -19.79 -1.20 -19.45
N GLY A 50 -18.83 -1.71 -18.67
CA GLY A 50 -18.92 -3.00 -18.00
C GLY A 50 -17.60 -3.78 -18.00
N CYS A 51 -17.63 -4.97 -17.40
CA CYS A 51 -16.44 -5.82 -17.21
C CYS A 51 -16.25 -6.90 -18.29
N GLY A 52 -17.23 -7.12 -19.16
CA GLY A 52 -17.19 -8.19 -20.17
C GLY A 52 -17.31 -9.59 -19.54
N SER A 53 -16.66 -10.59 -20.14
CA SER A 53 -16.56 -11.93 -19.54
C SER A 53 -15.53 -11.96 -18.41
N ARG A 54 -15.63 -12.93 -17.49
CA ARG A 54 -14.68 -13.11 -16.39
C ARG A 54 -13.22 -13.15 -16.87
N LEU A 55 -12.96 -13.86 -17.96
CA LEU A 55 -11.62 -13.96 -18.54
C LEU A 55 -11.16 -12.60 -19.10
N ALA A 56 -12.02 -11.89 -19.82
CA ALA A 56 -11.71 -10.57 -20.35
C ALA A 56 -11.42 -9.56 -19.22
N THR A 57 -12.20 -9.57 -18.14
CA THR A 57 -11.96 -8.74 -16.97
C THR A 57 -10.58 -9.03 -16.36
N LEU A 58 -10.27 -10.30 -16.13
CA LEU A 58 -9.02 -10.70 -15.49
C LEU A 58 -7.81 -10.29 -16.34
N THR A 59 -7.86 -10.55 -17.65
CA THR A 59 -6.79 -10.17 -18.59
C THR A 59 -6.61 -8.65 -18.65
N MET A 60 -7.72 -7.89 -18.67
CA MET A 60 -7.69 -6.43 -18.69
C MET A 60 -7.06 -5.87 -17.41
N VAL A 61 -7.49 -6.33 -16.23
CA VAL A 61 -6.94 -5.89 -14.94
C VAL A 61 -5.45 -6.25 -14.87
N PHE A 62 -5.10 -7.50 -15.20
CA PHE A 62 -3.70 -7.95 -15.20
C PHE A 62 -2.81 -7.05 -16.06
N ARG A 63 -3.23 -6.77 -17.30
CA ARG A 63 -2.42 -5.94 -18.21
C ARG A 63 -2.32 -4.49 -17.73
N LEU A 64 -3.40 -3.91 -17.21
CA LEU A 64 -3.36 -2.54 -16.69
C LEU A 64 -2.47 -2.40 -15.46
N VAL A 65 -2.50 -3.38 -14.55
CA VAL A 65 -1.61 -3.40 -13.38
C VAL A 65 -0.16 -3.60 -13.81
N GLN A 66 0.11 -4.45 -14.81
CA GLN A 66 1.45 -4.56 -15.39
C GLN A 66 1.95 -3.22 -15.95
N CYS A 67 1.13 -2.48 -16.69
CA CYS A 67 1.55 -1.16 -17.20
C CYS A 67 1.76 -0.12 -16.08
N ALA A 68 1.01 -0.22 -14.98
CA ALA A 68 1.20 0.66 -13.82
C ALA A 68 2.53 0.37 -13.10
N GLN A 69 2.95 -0.91 -13.04
CA GLN A 69 4.15 -1.34 -12.35
C GLN A 69 5.43 -0.69 -12.89
N ASP A 70 5.47 -0.39 -14.19
CA ASP A 70 6.64 0.16 -14.88
C ASP A 70 7.00 1.58 -14.39
N HIS A 71 6.07 2.24 -13.69
CA HIS A 71 6.20 3.59 -13.18
C HIS A 71 6.34 3.65 -11.65
N TRP A 72 6.39 2.50 -10.97
CA TRP A 72 6.49 2.48 -9.52
C TRP A 72 7.87 2.90 -9.04
N ARG A 73 7.87 3.80 -8.04
CA ARG A 73 9.09 4.25 -7.38
C ARG A 73 9.44 3.31 -6.23
N ALA A 74 10.73 3.09 -6.01
CA ALA A 74 11.21 2.41 -4.82
C ALA A 74 10.79 3.13 -3.52
N LEU A 75 10.63 2.35 -2.45
CA LEU A 75 10.41 2.88 -1.10
C LEU A 75 11.61 3.74 -0.67
N ASN A 76 11.34 4.75 0.13
CA ASN A 76 12.39 5.48 0.83
C ASN A 76 13.10 4.51 1.77
N GLY A 77 14.44 4.55 1.86
CA GLY A 77 15.16 3.61 2.71
C GLY A 77 14.91 2.14 2.32
N SER A 78 14.80 1.83 1.03
CA SER A 78 14.55 0.47 0.53
C SER A 78 15.58 -0.56 1.02
N GLY A 79 16.80 -0.14 1.37
CA GLY A 79 17.81 -1.00 1.99
C GLY A 79 17.38 -1.57 3.35
N LEU A 80 16.50 -0.89 4.09
CA LEU A 80 15.99 -1.33 5.39
C LEU A 80 14.93 -2.44 5.26
N LEU A 81 14.44 -2.74 4.04
CA LEU A 81 13.50 -3.85 3.84
C LEU A 81 14.09 -5.19 4.28
N GLY A 82 15.40 -5.39 4.12
CA GLY A 82 16.06 -6.60 4.61
C GLY A 82 15.92 -6.78 6.12
N GLU A 83 15.97 -5.69 6.88
CA GLU A 83 15.80 -5.70 8.33
C GLU A 83 14.35 -6.01 8.73
N VAL A 84 13.39 -5.39 8.03
CA VAL A 84 11.96 -5.64 8.23
C VAL A 84 11.62 -7.10 7.93
N ILE A 85 12.11 -7.65 6.81
CA ILE A 85 11.90 -9.06 6.43
C ILE A 85 12.59 -10.00 7.42
N GLY A 86 13.76 -9.61 7.93
CA GLY A 86 14.50 -10.34 8.97
C GLY A 86 13.83 -10.31 10.34
N GLY A 87 12.72 -9.57 10.53
CA GLY A 87 11.98 -9.50 11.78
C GLY A 87 12.60 -8.58 12.84
N ILE A 88 13.55 -7.72 12.46
CA ILE A 88 14.10 -6.70 13.36
C ILE A 88 12.99 -5.77 13.81
N GLN A 89 12.93 -5.52 15.12
CA GLN A 89 11.91 -4.66 15.71
C GLN A 89 12.30 -3.19 15.58
N PHE A 90 11.32 -2.36 15.25
CA PHE A 90 11.45 -0.91 15.27
C PHE A 90 10.50 -0.35 16.32
N ALA A 91 10.99 0.60 17.12
CA ALA A 91 10.16 1.35 18.05
C ALA A 91 10.14 2.82 17.61
N ASN A 92 8.96 3.31 17.23
CA ASN A 92 8.80 4.66 16.67
C ASN A 92 9.76 4.92 15.50
N GLY A 93 9.93 3.93 14.64
CA GLY A 93 10.76 4.03 13.43
C GLY A 93 12.27 4.00 13.64
N LEU A 94 12.72 3.81 14.89
CA LEU A 94 14.11 3.56 15.21
C LEU A 94 14.33 2.07 15.42
N ARG A 95 15.41 1.55 14.84
CA ARG A 95 15.85 0.17 15.05
C ARG A 95 16.11 -0.05 16.54
N MET A 96 15.54 -1.11 17.09
CA MET A 96 15.91 -1.57 18.42
C MET A 96 17.13 -2.46 18.28
N ASP A 97 18.29 -1.98 18.72
CA ASP A 97 19.45 -2.85 18.83
C ASP A 97 19.18 -3.87 19.95
N ALA A 98 19.51 -5.14 19.69
CA ALA A 98 19.57 -6.15 20.73
C ALA A 98 20.67 -5.73 21.71
N ALA A 99 20.28 -5.26 22.88
CA ALA A 99 21.18 -5.03 24.01
C ALA A 99 21.87 -6.34 24.44
#